data_AF-A0A662G3J1-F1
#
_entry.id   AF-A0A662G3J1-F1
#
_cell.length_a   1.000
_cell.length_b   1.000
_cell.length_c   1.000
_cell.angle_alpha   90.00
_cell.angle_beta   90.00
_cell.angle_gamma   90.00
#
_symmetry.space_group_name_H-M   'P 1'
#
loop_
_entity.id
_entity.type
_entity.pdbx_description
1 polymer ?
#
loop_
_entity_poly.entity_id
_entity_poly.type
_entity_poly.pdbx_seq_one_letter_code
_entity_poly.pdbx_strand_id
1 'polypeptide(L)'
;MRYVCASCALLNGKGLVPHARKLKEMMEEYNFDELGVELGFDYEEFLKGLDFFSDSDNGLYCSKVCREGGGHPRCYIRMCAEERGVSICFECLTSPARSSSTS
;
A
#
# COMPACT_ATOMS: atom_id res chain seq x y z
N MET A 1 -11.79 -19.65 -4.74
CA MET A 1 -10.71 -18.64 -4.87
C MET A 1 -10.96 -17.55 -3.83
N ARG A 2 -10.03 -17.32 -2.90
CA ARG A 2 -10.18 -16.26 -1.89
C ARG A 2 -9.70 -14.96 -2.52
N TYR A 3 -10.62 -14.05 -2.82
CA TYR A 3 -10.32 -12.72 -3.36
C TYR A 3 -9.82 -11.82 -2.22
N VAL A 4 -8.58 -12.03 -1.80
CA VAL A 4 -8.00 -11.31 -0.66
C VAL A 4 -7.00 -10.30 -1.17
N CYS A 5 -7.17 -9.03 -0.78
CA CYS A 5 -6.14 -8.01 -0.91
C CYS A 5 -4.91 -8.28 -0.01
N ALA A 6 -4.88 -9.35 0.78
CA ALA A 6 -3.82 -9.69 1.74
C ALA A 6 -2.43 -9.86 1.12
N SER A 7 -2.35 -10.17 -0.17
CA SER A 7 -1.11 -10.25 -0.96
C SER A 7 -0.90 -9.04 -1.88
N CYS A 8 -1.78 -8.04 -1.80
CA CYS A 8 -1.69 -6.84 -2.59
C CYS A 8 -0.64 -5.92 -1.97
N ALA A 9 0.38 -5.53 -2.74
CA ALA A 9 1.38 -4.55 -2.33
C ALA A 9 0.76 -3.23 -1.79
N LEU A 10 -0.53 -3.00 -2.08
CA LEU A 10 -1.32 -1.84 -1.70
C LEU A 10 -1.87 -1.90 -0.27
N LEU A 11 -1.89 -3.07 0.37
CA LEU A 11 -2.10 -3.15 1.82
C LEU A 11 -0.87 -2.61 2.58
N ASN A 12 0.31 -2.71 1.95
CA ASN A 12 1.51 -1.95 2.30
C ASN A 12 1.54 -0.57 1.63
N GLY A 13 0.51 -0.13 0.90
CA GLY A 13 0.48 1.16 0.20
C GLY A 13 0.59 2.35 1.16
N LYS A 14 0.17 2.18 2.42
CA LYS A 14 0.44 3.14 3.50
C LYS A 14 1.89 3.14 3.99
N GLY A 15 2.68 2.11 3.71
CA GLY A 15 4.12 2.07 3.95
C GLY A 15 4.89 2.52 2.71
N LEU A 16 4.61 1.95 1.54
CA LEU A 16 5.39 2.17 0.33
C LEU A 16 5.46 3.65 -0.07
N VAL A 17 4.34 4.37 -0.07
CA VAL A 17 4.32 5.80 -0.41
C VAL A 17 5.22 6.62 0.54
N PRO A 18 5.04 6.58 1.88
CA PRO A 18 5.92 7.35 2.77
C PRO A 18 7.37 6.84 2.79
N HIS A 19 7.63 5.56 2.54
CA HIS A 19 9.01 5.06 2.46
C HIS A 19 9.71 5.47 1.15
N ALA A 20 8.99 5.46 0.02
CA ALA A 20 9.51 5.96 -1.25
C ALA A 20 9.83 7.45 -1.17
N ARG A 21 8.92 8.25 -0.57
CA ARG A 21 9.18 9.68 -0.27
C ARG A 21 10.40 9.86 0.61
N LYS A 22 10.47 9.12 1.72
CA LYS A 22 11.59 9.27 2.65
C LYS A 22 12.93 8.85 2.04
N LEU A 23 12.92 7.81 1.23
CA LEU A 23 14.11 7.38 0.50
C LEU A 23 14.53 8.44 -0.51
N LYS A 24 13.61 9.01 -1.28
CA LYS A 24 13.90 10.13 -2.20
C LYS A 24 14.55 11.30 -1.47
N GLU A 25 13.96 11.76 -0.37
CA GLU A 25 14.50 12.85 0.45
C GLU A 25 15.94 12.57 0.91
N MET A 26 16.21 11.36 1.39
CA MET A 26 17.57 10.98 1.82
C MET A 26 18.56 11.01 0.66
N MET A 27 18.18 10.48 -0.51
CA MET A 27 19.08 10.42 -1.66
C MET A 27 19.45 11.84 -2.16
N GLU A 28 18.48 12.75 -2.17
CA GLU A 28 18.69 14.17 -2.48
C GLU A 28 19.52 14.88 -1.40
N GLU A 29 19.28 14.62 -0.11
CA GLU A 29 20.02 15.24 1.01
C GLU A 29 21.52 14.89 1.00
N TYR A 30 21.85 13.67 0.58
CA TYR A 30 23.23 13.18 0.54
C TYR A 30 23.91 13.33 -0.83
N ASN A 31 23.29 14.04 -1.80
CA ASN A 31 23.80 14.22 -3.18
C ASN A 31 24.25 12.89 -3.83
N PHE A 32 23.40 11.87 -3.74
CA PHE A 32 23.68 10.55 -4.35
C PHE A 32 23.62 10.57 -5.88
N ASP A 33 23.21 11.67 -6.50
CA ASP A 33 23.29 11.89 -7.94
C ASP A 33 24.75 11.86 -8.43
N GLU A 34 25.67 12.50 -7.72
CA GLU A 34 27.09 12.49 -8.06
C GLU A 34 27.73 11.12 -7.80
N LEU A 35 27.44 10.53 -6.64
CA LEU A 35 28.00 9.23 -6.21
C LEU A 35 27.46 8.06 -7.05
N GLY A 36 26.21 8.13 -7.48
CA GLY A 36 25.56 7.10 -8.29
C GLY A 36 26.24 6.92 -9.65
N VAL A 37 26.63 8.03 -10.29
CA VAL A 37 27.33 8.00 -11.58
C VAL A 37 28.68 7.30 -11.47
N GLU A 38 29.45 7.56 -10.41
CA GLU A 38 30.75 6.92 -10.18
C GLU A 38 30.63 5.40 -9.97
N LEU A 39 29.50 4.95 -9.41
CA LEU A 39 29.20 3.53 -9.17
C LEU A 39 28.50 2.84 -10.35
N GLY A 40 28.26 3.55 -11.46
CA GLY A 40 27.54 3.03 -12.63
C GLY A 40 26.04 2.82 -12.38
N PHE A 41 25.47 3.55 -11.43
CA PHE A 41 24.06 3.52 -11.07
C PHE A 41 23.29 4.58 -11.86
N ASP A 42 22.20 4.16 -12.52
CA ASP A 42 21.30 5.08 -13.22
C ASP A 42 20.39 5.80 -12.21
N TYR A 43 20.93 6.86 -11.63
CA TYR A 43 20.26 7.63 -10.60
C TYR A 43 18.99 8.32 -11.12
N GLU A 44 18.99 8.76 -12.38
CA GLU A 44 17.84 9.43 -12.99
C GLU A 44 16.65 8.47 -13.14
N GLU A 45 16.90 7.25 -13.65
CA GLU A 45 15.85 6.23 -13.76
C GLU A 45 15.37 5.76 -12.38
N PHE A 46 16.27 5.68 -11.41
CA PHE A 46 15.90 5.39 -10.03
C PHE A 46 14.98 6.45 -9.42
N LEU A 47 15.27 7.73 -9.60
CA LEU A 47 14.40 8.82 -9.13
C LEU A 47 13.01 8.77 -9.77
N LYS A 48 12.92 8.49 -11.08
CA LYS A 48 11.62 8.29 -11.75
C LYS A 48 10.81 7.16 -11.11
N GLY A 49 11.47 6.07 -10.74
CA GLY A 49 10.85 4.98 -9.99
C GLY A 49 10.34 5.42 -8.63
N LEU A 50 11.15 6.18 -7.87
CA LEU A 50 10.74 6.71 -6.56
C LEU A 50 9.56 7.68 -6.69
N ASP A 51 9.56 8.56 -7.69
CA ASP A 51 8.46 9.47 -7.97
C ASP A 51 7.16 8.71 -8.24
N PHE A 52 7.24 7.70 -9.11
CA PHE A 52 6.10 6.84 -9.38
C PHE A 52 5.56 6.17 -8.12
N PHE A 53 6.39 5.55 -7.27
CA PHE A 53 5.93 4.91 -6.03
C PHE A 53 5.58 5.87 -4.88
N SER A 54 5.94 7.14 -4.99
CA SER A 54 5.60 8.19 -4.03
C SER A 54 4.25 8.86 -4.30
N ASP A 55 3.69 8.64 -5.49
CA ASP A 55 2.41 9.17 -5.92
C ASP A 55 1.26 8.27 -5.45
N SER A 56 0.47 8.74 -4.49
CA SER A 56 -0.68 8.00 -3.98
C SER A 56 -1.83 7.84 -4.99
N ASP A 57 -1.79 8.62 -6.07
CA ASP A 57 -2.90 8.78 -7.02
C ASP A 57 -2.64 8.08 -8.37
N ASN A 58 -1.46 7.47 -8.55
CA ASN A 58 -1.03 6.76 -9.77
C ASN A 58 -1.84 5.49 -10.13
N GLY A 59 -2.89 5.18 -9.37
CA GLY A 59 -3.76 4.03 -9.61
C GLY A 59 -3.15 2.67 -9.27
N LEU A 60 -1.87 2.61 -8.87
CA LEU A 60 -1.34 1.42 -8.22
C LEU A 60 -2.10 1.17 -6.94
N TYR A 61 -2.42 2.19 -6.15
CA TYR A 61 -3.06 2.07 -4.84
C TYR A 61 -4.58 1.93 -4.90
N CYS A 62 -5.14 1.23 -3.92
CA CYS A 62 -6.59 1.10 -3.81
C CYS A 62 -7.15 2.48 -3.44
N SER A 63 -7.80 3.14 -4.41
CA SER A 63 -8.32 4.51 -4.27
C SER A 63 -9.40 4.66 -3.20
N LYS A 64 -10.00 3.54 -2.79
CA LYS A 64 -10.98 3.44 -1.69
C LYS A 64 -10.60 2.30 -0.78
N VAL A 65 -10.62 2.52 0.52
CA VAL A 65 -10.43 1.43 1.47
C VAL A 65 -11.60 0.43 1.41
N CYS A 66 -11.43 -0.79 1.94
CA CYS A 66 -12.45 -1.83 1.82
C CYS A 66 -13.84 -1.36 2.30
N ARG A 67 -13.91 -0.59 3.39
CA ARG A 67 -15.15 -0.01 3.93
C ARG A 67 -15.85 0.95 2.96
N GLU A 68 -15.10 1.61 2.09
CA GLU A 68 -15.62 2.57 1.12
C GLU A 68 -15.94 1.92 -0.24
N GLY A 69 -16.03 0.59 -0.27
CA GLY A 69 -16.35 -0.18 -1.46
C GLY A 69 -15.14 -0.57 -2.31
N GLY A 70 -13.93 -0.43 -1.78
CA GLY A 70 -12.71 -0.96 -2.39
C GLY A 70 -12.70 -2.49 -2.46
N GLY A 71 -12.04 -3.04 -3.49
CA GLY A 71 -11.90 -4.48 -3.68
C GLY A 71 -13.14 -5.19 -4.25
N HIS A 72 -13.06 -6.52 -4.36
CA HIS A 72 -14.13 -7.32 -4.95
C HIS A 72 -15.42 -7.29 -4.08
N PRO A 73 -16.63 -7.18 -4.67
CA PRO A 73 -17.89 -7.08 -3.91
C PRO A 73 -18.18 -8.26 -2.96
N ARG A 74 -17.60 -9.43 -3.22
CA ARG A 74 -17.70 -10.63 -2.36
C ARG A 74 -16.47 -10.89 -1.50
N CYS A 75 -15.64 -9.88 -1.26
CA CYS A 75 -14.48 -10.02 -0.38
C CYS A 75 -14.93 -10.06 1.09
N TYR A 76 -14.60 -11.14 1.81
CA TYR A 76 -14.98 -11.29 3.22
C TYR A 76 -14.35 -10.20 4.12
N ILE A 77 -13.18 -9.67 3.75
CA ILE A 77 -12.54 -8.56 4.47
C ILE A 77 -13.31 -7.27 4.28
N ARG A 78 -13.87 -7.04 3.09
CA ARG A 78 -14.73 -5.89 2.82
C ARG A 78 -15.98 -5.96 3.68
N MET A 79 -16.68 -7.10 3.67
CA MET A 79 -17.85 -7.31 4.52
C MET A 79 -17.52 -7.06 6.00
N CYS A 80 -16.41 -7.62 6.49
CA CYS A 80 -15.95 -7.38 7.86
C CYS A 80 -15.65 -5.89 8.14
N ALA A 81 -15.04 -5.17 7.19
CA ALA A 81 -14.72 -3.75 7.34
C ALA A 81 -15.97 -2.85 7.33
N GLU A 82 -16.96 -3.19 6.51
CA GLU A 82 -18.29 -2.56 6.50
C GLU A 82 -19.02 -2.83 7.83
N GLU A 83 -19.07 -4.09 8.27
CA GLU A 83 -19.73 -4.52 9.52
C GLU A 83 -19.09 -3.91 10.78
N ARG A 84 -17.76 -3.83 10.84
CA ARG A 84 -17.03 -3.34 12.01
C ARG A 84 -16.73 -1.84 11.96
N GLY A 85 -17.04 -1.17 10.84
CA GLY A 85 -16.75 0.24 10.66
C GLY A 85 -15.26 0.58 10.63
N VAL A 86 -14.37 -0.37 10.34
CA VAL A 86 -12.92 -0.13 10.31
C VAL A 86 -12.50 0.39 8.94
N SER A 87 -11.69 1.45 8.90
CA SER A 87 -11.19 2.00 7.64
C SER A 87 -10.06 1.16 7.05
N ILE A 88 -9.36 0.37 7.88
CA ILE A 88 -8.21 -0.43 7.44
C ILE A 88 -8.59 -1.90 7.39
N CYS A 89 -8.47 -2.49 6.20
CA CYS A 89 -8.80 -3.89 5.91
C CYS A 89 -8.00 -4.89 6.79
N PHE A 90 -6.81 -4.50 7.27
CA PHE A 90 -5.93 -5.33 8.09
C PHE A 90 -6.50 -5.65 9.48
N GLU A 91 -7.33 -4.78 10.05
CA GLU A 91 -7.99 -5.03 11.34
C GLU A 91 -8.97 -6.22 11.30
N CYS A 92 -9.39 -6.59 10.09
CA CYS A 92 -10.20 -7.77 9.80
C CYS A 92 -9.39 -9.04 9.50
N LEU A 93 -8.07 -8.91 9.32
CA LEU A 93 -7.14 -10.04 9.21
C LEU A 93 -6.58 -10.46 10.58
N THR A 94 -6.42 -9.50 11.49
CA THR A 94 -5.80 -9.71 12.81
C THR A 94 -6.79 -10.01 13.93
N SER A 95 -8.06 -9.69 13.74
CA SER A 95 -9.13 -10.09 14.65
C SER A 95 -9.69 -11.44 14.21
N PRO A 96 -9.86 -12.43 15.11
CA PRO A 96 -10.54 -13.65 14.73
C PRO A 96 -11.93 -13.27 14.20
N ALA A 97 -12.25 -13.74 12.98
CA ALA A 97 -13.58 -13.62 12.42
C ALA A 97 -14.55 -14.08 13.51
N ARG A 98 -15.48 -13.23 13.94
CA ARG A 98 -16.51 -13.65 14.88
C ARG A 98 -17.15 -14.90 14.29
N SER A 99 -16.99 -16.00 15.00
CA SER A 99 -17.75 -17.22 14.80
C SER A 99 -19.23 -16.81 14.75
N SER A 100 -19.82 -16.95 13.57
CA SER A 100 -21.26 -16.86 13.40
C SER A 100 -21.91 -18.07 14.08
N SER A 101 -22.57 -17.87 15.22
CA SER A 101 -23.63 -18.69 15.84
C SER A 101 -23.64 -18.42 17.35
N THR A 102 -24.74 -18.17 18.06
CA THR A 102 -26.16 -18.38 17.78
C THR A 102 -26.95 -17.81 18.96
N SER A 103 -28.15 -17.29 18.66
CA SER A 103 -29.32 -17.14 19.54
C SER A 103 -29.29 -16.03 20.61
#